data_AF-A0AAD2KMX8-F1
#
_entry.id   AF-A0AAD2KMX8-F1
#
_cell.length_a   1.000
_cell.length_b   1.000
_cell.length_c   1.000
_cell.angle_alpha   90.00
_cell.angle_beta   90.00
_cell.angle_gamma   90.00
#
_symmetry.space_group_name_H-M   'P 1'
#
loop_
_entity.id
_entity.type
_entity.pdbx_description
1 polymer ?
#
loop_
_entity_poly.entity_id
_entity_poly.type
_entity_poly.pdbx_seq_one_letter_code
_entity_poly.pdbx_strand_id
1 'polypeptide(L)'
;MPPDFFLNKKDRSRELLEVKAFNRNTGPGFDIADFKMYSDEIIHKPYMLDVDYLIFGYDMDDNGNVTIKDLWLKKVWQITRSMDGWAINLQVKKGVVHKIRPGVWYSINKKNMPMFECLEDFVSAIEETVYQNPATRHNASLWKKKFEEAYKKHYNRSISIPRWHEIAHKYKKK
;
A
#
# COMPACT_ATOMS: atom_id res chain seq x y z
N MET A 1 -3.56 11.46 3.99
CA MET A 1 -3.70 10.06 4.45
C MET A 1 -5.11 9.63 4.11
N PRO A 2 -5.31 8.40 3.61
CA PRO A 2 -6.66 7.88 3.37
C PRO A 2 -7.51 7.89 4.65
N PRO A 3 -8.85 7.81 4.54
CA PRO A 3 -9.63 7.79 3.29
C PRO A 3 -10.08 9.19 2.82
N ASP A 4 -10.54 9.29 1.58
CA ASP A 4 -11.28 10.44 1.06
C ASP A 4 -12.72 10.51 1.61
N PHE A 5 -13.38 9.35 1.77
CA PHE A 5 -14.76 9.26 2.26
C PHE A 5 -14.93 8.27 3.42
N PHE A 6 -15.74 8.68 4.40
CA PHE A 6 -16.27 7.82 5.45
C PHE A 6 -17.72 7.45 5.07
N LEU A 7 -17.92 6.25 4.51
CA LEU A 7 -19.25 5.85 4.03
C LEU A 7 -20.20 5.59 5.20
N ASN A 8 -19.67 5.12 6.33
CA ASN A 8 -20.40 5.04 7.59
C ASN A 8 -20.19 6.31 8.43
N LYS A 9 -21.23 7.15 8.55
CA LYS A 9 -21.17 8.40 9.34
C LYS A 9 -21.02 8.18 10.84
N LYS A 10 -21.45 7.02 11.35
CA LYS A 10 -21.44 6.69 12.80
C LYS A 10 -20.15 6.01 13.23
N ASP A 11 -19.53 5.22 12.35
CA ASP A 11 -18.28 4.53 12.61
C ASP A 11 -17.24 4.89 11.54
N ARG A 12 -16.27 5.72 11.91
CA ARG A 12 -15.19 6.18 11.02
C ARG A 12 -13.97 5.26 10.99
N SER A 13 -14.10 4.05 11.51
CA SER A 13 -13.06 3.01 11.44
C SER A 13 -13.38 1.90 10.44
N ARG A 14 -14.56 1.95 9.80
CA ARG A 14 -15.04 0.96 8.83
C ARG A 14 -15.63 1.65 7.61
N GLU A 15 -15.81 0.89 6.53
CA GLU A 15 -16.41 1.38 5.27
C GLU A 15 -15.72 2.66 4.77
N LEU A 16 -14.40 2.58 4.69
CA LEU A 16 -13.51 3.69 4.32
C LEU A 16 -13.19 3.60 2.82
N LEU A 17 -13.35 4.70 2.09
CA LEU A 17 -13.18 4.74 0.64
C LEU A 17 -12.15 5.80 0.23
N GLU A 18 -11.13 5.38 -0.50
CA GLU A 18 -10.14 6.23 -1.17
C GLU A 18 -10.44 6.25 -2.67
N VAL A 19 -10.44 7.42 -3.30
CA VAL A 19 -10.60 7.56 -4.75
C VAL A 19 -9.26 7.85 -5.40
N LYS A 20 -8.91 7.06 -6.42
CA LYS A 20 -7.72 7.30 -7.25
C LYS A 20 -8.09 7.38 -8.71
N ALA A 21 -7.36 8.18 -9.46
CA ALA A 21 -7.48 8.25 -10.90
C ALA A 21 -6.09 8.28 -11.55
N PHE A 22 -5.96 7.67 -12.73
CA PHE A 22 -4.74 7.76 -13.53
C PHE A 22 -5.05 7.65 -15.01
N ASN A 23 -4.20 8.26 -15.85
CA ASN A 23 -4.28 8.09 -17.30
C ASN A 23 -3.88 6.64 -17.65
N ARG A 24 -4.83 5.92 -18.26
CA ARG A 24 -4.73 4.49 -18.52
C ARG A 24 -3.60 4.13 -19.49
N ASN A 25 -3.16 5.08 -20.32
CA ASN A 25 -2.09 4.89 -21.31
C ASN A 25 -0.69 4.98 -20.70
N THR A 26 -0.50 5.73 -19.60
CA THR A 26 0.82 5.94 -18.97
C THR A 26 1.06 5.09 -17.73
N GLY A 27 0.00 4.47 -17.19
CA GLY A 27 0.05 3.69 -15.96
C GLY A 27 -0.18 4.51 -14.69
N PRO A 28 -0.25 3.85 -13.52
CA PRO A 28 -0.68 4.48 -12.28
C PRO A 28 0.36 5.49 -11.77
N GLY A 29 0.05 6.77 -12.00
CA GLY A 29 0.87 7.91 -11.59
C GLY A 29 0.64 8.38 -10.15
N PHE A 30 -0.44 7.96 -9.50
CA PHE A 30 -0.79 8.37 -8.15
C PHE A 30 0.15 7.78 -7.08
N ASP A 31 0.11 8.38 -5.90
CA ASP A 31 0.79 7.90 -4.69
C ASP A 31 -0.21 7.23 -3.74
N ILE A 32 0.28 6.30 -2.92
CA ILE A 32 -0.52 5.73 -1.81
C ILE A 32 -0.50 6.69 -0.63
N ALA A 33 0.69 6.92 -0.04
CA ALA A 33 0.91 7.82 1.08
C ALA A 33 2.41 8.11 1.25
N ASP A 34 2.76 9.12 2.06
CA ASP A 34 4.11 9.25 2.60
C ASP A 34 4.45 8.02 3.46
N PHE A 35 5.61 7.41 3.23
CA PHE A 35 5.97 6.15 3.89
C PHE A 35 6.07 6.30 5.40
N LYS A 36 6.73 7.36 5.88
CA LYS A 36 6.95 7.58 7.32
C LYS A 36 5.61 7.80 8.03
N MET A 37 4.75 8.64 7.46
CA MET A 37 3.41 8.87 8.00
C MET A 37 2.58 7.58 7.99
N TYR A 38 2.64 6.80 6.90
CA TYR A 38 1.84 5.59 6.77
C TYR A 38 2.30 4.48 7.73
N SER A 39 3.61 4.29 7.90
CA SER A 39 4.15 3.28 8.83
C SER A 39 3.78 3.56 10.28
N ASP A 40 3.66 4.83 10.66
CA ASP A 40 3.23 5.23 11.99
C ASP A 40 1.70 5.15 12.14
N GLU A 41 0.95 5.57 11.12
CA GLU A 41 -0.53 5.58 11.17
C GLU A 41 -1.08 4.17 11.36
N ILE A 42 -0.57 3.15 10.65
CA ILE A 42 -1.15 1.80 10.72
C ILE A 42 -0.88 1.09 12.07
N ILE A 43 0.06 1.58 12.88
CA ILE A 43 0.17 1.17 14.29
C ILE A 43 -0.98 1.78 15.10
N HIS A 44 -1.28 3.07 14.91
CA HIS A 44 -2.30 3.76 15.69
C HIS A 44 -3.73 3.44 15.23
N LYS A 45 -3.90 3.17 13.93
CA LYS A 45 -5.16 2.91 13.23
C LYS A 45 -5.00 1.75 12.25
N PRO A 46 -4.89 0.49 12.74
CA PRO A 46 -4.72 -0.68 11.86
C PRO A 46 -5.84 -0.86 10.82
N TYR A 47 -7.02 -0.27 11.08
CA TYR A 47 -8.14 -0.26 10.13
C TYR A 47 -7.89 0.53 8.85
N MET A 48 -6.88 1.40 8.81
CA MET A 48 -6.47 2.07 7.57
C MET A 48 -5.99 1.10 6.49
N LEU A 49 -5.60 -0.12 6.88
CA LEU A 49 -5.24 -1.17 5.94
C LEU A 49 -6.46 -1.71 5.17
N ASP A 50 -7.65 -1.64 5.77
CA ASP A 50 -8.89 -2.15 5.18
C ASP A 50 -9.64 -1.10 4.33
N VAL A 51 -9.03 0.05 4.06
CA VAL A 51 -9.58 1.05 3.14
C VAL A 51 -9.73 0.45 1.74
N ASP A 52 -10.90 0.65 1.13
CA ASP A 52 -11.17 0.31 -0.25
C ASP A 52 -10.73 1.43 -1.18
N TYR A 53 -9.96 1.09 -2.21
CA TYR A 53 -9.52 2.02 -3.24
C TYR A 53 -10.41 1.84 -4.46
N LEU A 54 -11.23 2.85 -4.74
CA LEU A 54 -11.99 2.98 -5.97
C LEU A 54 -11.13 3.71 -7.01
N ILE A 55 -10.69 2.97 -8.03
CA ILE A 55 -9.65 3.44 -8.96
C ILE A 55 -10.21 3.58 -10.37
N PHE A 56 -10.10 4.77 -10.93
CA PHE A 56 -10.51 5.14 -12.28
C PHE A 56 -9.30 5.19 -13.23
N GLY A 57 -9.26 4.28 -14.20
CA GLY A 57 -8.35 4.37 -15.33
C GLY A 57 -8.99 5.21 -16.43
N TYR A 58 -8.67 6.51 -16.47
CA TYR A 58 -9.27 7.43 -17.45
C TYR A 58 -8.39 7.58 -18.69
N ASP A 59 -8.99 8.09 -19.76
CA ASP A 59 -8.32 8.49 -20.99
C ASP A 59 -9.01 9.75 -21.55
N MET A 60 -8.30 10.57 -22.30
CA MET A 60 -8.82 11.79 -22.89
C MET A 60 -8.36 11.87 -24.34
N ASP A 61 -9.31 11.98 -25.27
CA ASP A 61 -9.01 12.12 -26.69
C ASP A 61 -8.56 13.55 -27.06
N ASP A 62 -8.13 13.74 -28.31
CA ASP A 62 -7.67 15.05 -28.82
C ASP A 62 -8.77 16.12 -28.82
N ASN A 63 -10.05 15.71 -28.76
CA ASN A 63 -11.20 16.62 -28.66
C ASN A 63 -11.54 16.98 -27.20
N GLY A 64 -10.83 16.41 -26.22
CA GLY A 64 -11.04 16.63 -24.80
C GLY A 64 -12.14 15.76 -24.17
N ASN A 65 -12.66 14.73 -24.86
CA ASN A 65 -13.65 13.82 -24.29
C ASN A 65 -12.98 12.86 -23.32
N VAL A 66 -13.35 12.94 -22.04
CA VAL A 66 -12.84 12.05 -21.01
C VAL A 66 -13.69 10.78 -20.94
N THR A 67 -13.04 9.63 -20.98
CA THR A 67 -13.68 8.32 -20.82
C THR A 67 -13.04 7.54 -19.68
N ILE A 68 -13.86 6.80 -18.93
CA ILE A 68 -13.37 5.83 -17.95
C ILE A 68 -13.18 4.50 -18.70
N LYS A 69 -11.93 4.13 -18.96
CA LYS A 69 -11.59 2.89 -19.68
C LYS A 69 -11.71 1.67 -18.78
N ASP A 70 -11.34 1.82 -17.51
CA ASP A 70 -11.36 0.75 -16.52
C ASP A 70 -11.74 1.29 -15.14
N LEU A 71 -12.40 0.44 -14.34
CA LEU A 71 -12.78 0.73 -12.97
C LEU A 71 -12.40 -0.45 -12.06
N TRP A 72 -11.80 -0.16 -10.91
CA TRP A 72 -11.42 -1.19 -9.94
C TRP A 72 -11.83 -0.82 -8.52
N LEU A 73 -12.15 -1.83 -7.72
CA LEU A 73 -12.23 -1.76 -6.26
C LEU A 73 -11.17 -2.72 -5.70
N LYS A 74 -10.20 -2.19 -4.96
CA LYS A 74 -9.04 -2.96 -4.48
C LYS A 74 -8.63 -2.55 -3.07
N LYS A 75 -7.99 -3.47 -2.35
CA LYS A 75 -7.24 -3.16 -1.13
C LYS A 75 -5.83 -2.71 -1.45
N VAL A 76 -5.19 -1.98 -0.53
CA VAL A 76 -3.84 -1.40 -0.73
C VAL A 76 -2.78 -2.44 -1.09
N TRP A 77 -2.83 -3.64 -0.49
CA TRP A 77 -1.89 -4.72 -0.78
C TRP A 77 -2.05 -5.28 -2.20
N GLN A 78 -3.26 -5.21 -2.77
CA GLN A 78 -3.55 -5.70 -4.13
C GLN A 78 -3.04 -4.75 -5.23
N ILE A 79 -2.65 -3.52 -4.88
CA ILE A 79 -2.15 -2.50 -5.82
C ILE A 79 -0.71 -2.08 -5.56
N THR A 80 -0.05 -2.71 -4.59
CA THR A 80 1.36 -2.46 -4.22
C THR A 80 2.18 -3.73 -4.37
N ARG A 81 3.49 -3.55 -4.50
CA ARG A 81 4.48 -4.62 -4.71
C ARG A 81 5.81 -4.26 -4.07
N SER A 82 6.78 -5.15 -4.17
CA SER A 82 8.19 -4.86 -3.89
C SER A 82 8.91 -4.14 -5.04
N MET A 83 10.11 -3.59 -4.79
CA MET A 83 11.01 -3.01 -5.81
C MET A 83 12.48 -3.38 -5.55
N ASP A 84 13.39 -3.25 -6.51
CA ASP A 84 14.81 -3.50 -6.24
C ASP A 84 15.35 -2.60 -5.11
N GLY A 85 16.12 -3.20 -4.19
CA GLY A 85 16.71 -2.50 -3.03
C GLY A 85 15.79 -2.22 -1.83
N TRP A 86 14.46 -2.35 -1.96
CA TRP A 86 13.50 -2.02 -0.89
C TRP A 86 12.37 -3.03 -0.75
N ALA A 87 11.93 -3.35 0.46
CA ALA A 87 10.90 -4.38 0.67
C ALA A 87 9.53 -3.98 0.05
N ILE A 88 9.18 -2.69 0.03
CA ILE A 88 8.02 -2.15 -0.69
C ILE A 88 8.44 -1.18 -1.81
N ASN A 89 7.59 -0.99 -2.82
CA ASN A 89 7.79 -0.04 -3.90
C ASN A 89 7.64 1.41 -3.42
N LEU A 90 8.68 2.21 -3.62
CA LEU A 90 8.84 3.55 -3.05
C LEU A 90 9.28 4.56 -4.12
N GLN A 91 8.97 5.82 -3.86
CA GLN A 91 9.62 6.95 -4.47
C GLN A 91 10.81 7.36 -3.60
N VAL A 92 12.02 7.12 -4.10
CA VAL A 92 13.28 7.49 -3.43
C VAL A 92 13.99 8.58 -4.23
N LYS A 93 14.35 9.69 -3.59
CA LYS A 93 15.08 10.80 -4.22
C LYS A 93 16.35 11.08 -3.43
N LYS A 94 17.51 11.04 -4.08
CA LYS A 94 18.83 11.24 -3.44
C LYS A 94 19.01 10.38 -2.16
N GLY A 95 18.55 9.14 -2.20
CA GLY A 95 18.62 8.20 -1.07
C GLY A 95 17.56 8.42 0.03
N VAL A 96 16.70 9.43 -0.09
CA VAL A 96 15.63 9.71 0.87
C VAL A 96 14.31 9.09 0.40
N VAL A 97 13.70 8.30 1.27
CA VAL A 97 12.38 7.70 1.04
C VAL A 97 11.30 8.76 1.22
N HIS A 98 10.38 8.85 0.26
CA HIS A 98 9.22 9.74 0.33
C HIS A 98 7.91 8.96 0.39
N LYS A 99 7.42 8.49 -0.76
CA LYS A 99 6.06 7.96 -0.89
C LYS A 99 6.05 6.49 -1.26
N ILE A 100 5.03 5.77 -0.81
CA ILE A 100 4.70 4.43 -1.30
C ILE A 100 4.07 4.56 -2.70
N ARG A 101 4.58 3.77 -3.65
CA ARG A 101 4.17 3.82 -5.06
C ARG A 101 3.38 2.57 -5.47
N PRO A 102 2.29 2.72 -6.24
CA PRO A 102 1.54 1.59 -6.74
C PRO A 102 2.37 0.77 -7.74
N GLY A 103 2.01 -0.50 -7.87
CA GLY A 103 2.41 -1.34 -8.98
C GLY A 103 1.42 -1.26 -10.15
N VAL A 104 1.66 -2.06 -11.19
CA VAL A 104 0.74 -2.17 -12.34
C VAL A 104 -0.06 -3.46 -12.19
N TRP A 105 -1.10 -3.44 -11.34
CA TRP A 105 -1.86 -4.63 -10.95
C TRP A 105 -2.72 -5.23 -12.07
N TYR A 106 -3.14 -4.42 -13.04
CA TYR A 106 -4.02 -4.82 -14.14
C TYR A 106 -3.28 -5.40 -15.35
N SER A 107 -1.94 -5.51 -15.29
CA SER A 107 -1.14 -6.10 -16.37
C SER A 107 -1.32 -7.61 -16.41
N ILE A 108 -1.78 -8.14 -17.54
CA ILE A 108 -1.91 -9.60 -17.78
C ILE A 108 -0.53 -10.27 -17.87
N ASN A 109 0.49 -9.53 -18.32
CA ASN A 109 1.85 -10.04 -18.38
C ASN A 109 2.40 -10.29 -16.99
N LYS A 110 2.79 -11.54 -16.71
CA LYS A 110 3.40 -11.95 -15.44
C LYS A 110 4.74 -11.25 -15.26
N LYS A 111 4.74 -10.20 -14.45
CA LYS A 111 5.96 -9.47 -14.08
C LYS A 111 6.69 -10.22 -12.99
N ASN A 112 8.01 -10.13 -12.97
CA ASN A 112 8.81 -10.80 -11.94
C ASN A 112 8.67 -10.17 -10.53
N MET A 113 7.92 -9.05 -10.42
CA MET A 113 7.54 -8.44 -9.14
C MET A 113 6.02 -8.33 -9.10
N PRO A 114 5.32 -9.39 -8.65
CA PRO A 114 3.86 -9.38 -8.53
C PRO A 114 3.39 -8.45 -7.40
N MET A 115 2.09 -8.17 -7.35
CA MET A 115 1.47 -7.49 -6.21
C MET A 115 1.52 -8.40 -4.98
N PHE A 116 1.32 -7.84 -3.78
CA PHE A 116 1.22 -8.66 -2.57
C PHE A 116 -0.02 -9.56 -2.60
N GLU A 117 0.16 -10.82 -2.20
CA GLU A 117 -0.89 -11.84 -2.22
C GLU A 117 -1.91 -11.61 -1.10
N CYS A 118 -1.46 -11.12 0.05
CA CYS A 118 -2.28 -10.86 1.23
C CYS A 118 -1.83 -9.63 2.02
N LEU A 119 -2.63 -9.27 3.02
CA LEU A 119 -2.35 -8.17 3.93
C LEU A 119 -1.05 -8.41 4.72
N GLU A 120 -0.85 -9.63 5.23
CA GLU A 120 0.29 -9.99 6.08
C GLU A 120 1.62 -9.78 5.36
N ASP A 121 1.68 -10.13 4.08
CA ASP A 121 2.88 -9.93 3.26
C ASP A 121 3.17 -8.45 2.99
N PHE A 122 2.12 -7.66 2.74
CA PHE A 122 2.24 -6.21 2.61
C PHE A 122 2.77 -5.59 3.91
N VAL A 123 2.21 -5.96 5.06
CA VAL A 123 2.65 -5.45 6.37
C VAL A 123 4.09 -5.88 6.69
N SER A 124 4.47 -7.11 6.34
CA SER A 124 5.84 -7.59 6.46
C SER A 124 6.81 -6.74 5.63
N ALA A 125 6.41 -6.34 4.41
CA ALA A 125 7.19 -5.42 3.61
C ALA A 125 7.29 -4.01 4.22
N ILE A 126 6.24 -3.52 4.88
CA ILE A 126 6.29 -2.24 5.62
C ILE A 126 7.25 -2.34 6.79
N GLU A 127 7.16 -3.39 7.62
CA GLU A 127 8.04 -3.63 8.77
C GLU A 127 9.51 -3.60 8.35
N GLU A 128 9.87 -4.39 7.34
CA GLU A 128 11.24 -4.43 6.83
C GLU A 128 11.68 -3.06 6.28
N THR A 129 10.78 -2.35 5.59
CA THR A 129 11.09 -1.01 5.06
C THR A 129 11.32 0.00 6.19
N VAL A 130 10.63 -0.13 7.33
CA VAL A 130 10.86 0.72 8.52
C VAL A 130 12.29 0.55 9.01
N TYR A 131 12.81 -0.68 9.03
CA TYR A 131 14.21 -0.98 9.36
C TYR A 131 15.19 -0.48 8.30
N GLN A 132 14.93 -0.75 7.01
CA GLN A 132 15.78 -0.34 5.90
C GLN A 132 15.97 1.18 5.85
N ASN A 133 14.89 1.94 6.03
CA ASN A 133 14.88 3.40 5.91
C ASN A 133 15.52 4.07 7.14
N PRO A 134 16.66 4.79 6.99
CA PRO A 134 17.32 5.46 8.11
C PRO A 134 16.40 6.43 8.88
N ALA A 135 15.45 7.08 8.19
CA ALA A 135 14.53 8.04 8.80
C ALA A 135 13.51 7.41 9.77
N THR A 136 13.25 6.11 9.65
CA THR A 136 12.27 5.38 10.48
C THR A 136 12.90 4.27 11.33
N ARG A 137 14.19 3.94 11.08
CA ARG A 137 14.91 2.83 11.71
C ARG A 137 14.89 2.86 13.25
N HIS A 138 14.90 4.05 13.84
CA HIS A 138 14.88 4.24 15.30
C HIS A 138 13.66 3.58 15.98
N ASN A 139 12.55 3.36 15.27
CA ASN A 139 11.35 2.71 15.79
C ASN A 139 11.19 1.24 15.36
N ALA A 140 12.12 0.70 14.55
CA ALA A 140 11.95 -0.59 13.88
C ALA A 140 11.87 -1.78 14.85
N SER A 141 12.66 -1.78 15.93
CA SER A 141 12.80 -2.93 16.83
C SER A 141 11.48 -3.37 17.48
N LEU A 142 10.58 -2.43 17.77
CA LEU A 142 9.29 -2.73 18.41
C LEU A 142 8.11 -2.65 17.43
N TRP A 143 8.36 -2.37 16.15
CA TRP A 143 7.32 -2.03 15.18
C TRP A 143 6.29 -3.16 15.02
N LYS A 144 6.77 -4.38 14.75
CA LYS A 144 5.91 -5.56 14.60
C LYS A 144 5.03 -5.84 15.81
N LYS A 145 5.63 -5.89 16.99
CA LYS A 145 4.91 -6.15 18.25
C LYS A 145 3.82 -5.10 18.47
N LYS A 146 4.15 -3.81 18.30
CA LYS A 146 3.18 -2.71 18.44
C LYS A 146 2.04 -2.83 17.44
N PHE A 147 2.34 -3.19 16.19
CA PHE A 147 1.32 -3.39 15.17
C PHE A 147 0.39 -4.57 15.50
N GLU A 148 0.93 -5.74 15.85
CA GLU A 148 0.14 -6.93 16.18
C GLU A 148 -0.76 -6.71 17.41
N GLU A 149 -0.25 -6.03 18.44
CA GLU A 149 -1.03 -5.62 19.62
C GLU A 149 -2.17 -4.66 19.27
N ALA A 150 -1.87 -3.63 18.45
CA ALA A 150 -2.87 -2.67 18.01
C ALA A 150 -3.94 -3.34 17.12
N TYR A 151 -3.53 -4.23 16.22
CA TYR A 151 -4.43 -4.98 15.36
C TYR A 151 -5.37 -5.85 16.19
N LYS A 152 -4.82 -6.60 17.16
CA LYS A 152 -5.62 -7.42 18.09
C LYS A 152 -6.61 -6.57 18.88
N LYS A 153 -6.19 -5.40 19.37
CA LYS A 153 -7.07 -4.47 20.09
C LYS A 153 -8.23 -3.97 19.24
N HIS A 154 -7.98 -3.61 17.98
CA HIS A 154 -9.00 -3.06 17.10
C HIS A 154 -9.97 -4.13 16.58
N TYR A 155 -9.45 -5.26 16.12
CA TYR A 155 -10.23 -6.31 15.44
C TYR A 155 -10.69 -7.44 16.36
N ASN A 156 -10.26 -7.43 17.64
CA ASN A 156 -10.45 -8.54 18.58
C ASN A 156 -9.96 -9.90 18.02
N ARG A 157 -8.92 -9.86 17.18
CA ARG A 157 -8.34 -11.03 16.50
C ARG A 157 -6.84 -10.84 16.32
N SER A 158 -6.05 -11.86 16.63
CA SER A 158 -4.62 -11.85 16.37
C SER A 158 -4.32 -11.95 14.87
N ILE A 159 -3.22 -11.34 14.45
CA ILE A 159 -2.63 -11.47 13.12
C ILE A 159 -1.18 -11.93 13.29
N SER A 160 -0.67 -12.73 12.36
CA SER A 160 0.70 -13.22 12.38
C SER A 160 1.45 -12.65 11.17
N ILE A 161 2.37 -11.72 11.40
CA ILE A 161 3.15 -11.13 10.31
C ILE A 161 4.39 -11.99 10.05
N PRO A 162 4.59 -12.54 8.84
CA PRO A 162 5.79 -13.32 8.53
C PRO A 162 7.03 -12.41 8.51
N ARG A 163 8.22 -12.98 8.70
CA ARG A 163 9.45 -12.20 8.51
C ARG A 163 9.68 -11.97 7.02
N TRP A 164 10.03 -10.75 6.62
CA TRP A 164 10.19 -10.42 5.20
C TRP A 164 11.16 -11.36 4.48
N HIS A 165 12.29 -11.71 5.13
CA HIS A 165 13.29 -12.61 4.54
C HIS A 165 12.73 -13.99 4.15
N GLU A 166 11.70 -14.49 4.85
CA GLU A 166 11.08 -15.78 4.57
C GLU A 166 10.17 -15.73 3.33
N ILE A 167 9.58 -14.57 3.04
CA ILE A 167 8.60 -14.38 1.96
C ILE A 167 9.11 -13.54 0.78
N ALA A 168 10.27 -12.90 0.89
CA ALA A 168 10.80 -11.98 -0.12
C ALA A 168 10.94 -12.63 -1.50
N HIS A 169 11.24 -13.93 -1.54
CA HIS A 169 11.38 -14.72 -2.77
C HIS A 169 10.10 -14.77 -3.62
N LYS A 170 8.92 -14.52 -3.03
CA LYS A 170 7.65 -14.40 -3.76
C LYS A 170 7.55 -13.11 -4.58
N TYR A 171 8.29 -12.08 -4.17
CA TYR A 171 8.12 -10.70 -4.63
C TYR A 171 9.34 -10.08 -5.30
N LYS A 172 10.47 -10.78 -5.27
CA LYS A 172 11.75 -10.34 -5.83
C LYS A 172 12.17 -11.24 -6.98
N LYS A 173 12.91 -10.65 -7.92
CA LYS A 173 13.75 -11.43 -8.83
C LYS A 173 14.90 -12.04 -8.02
N LYS A 174 15.22 -13.30 -8.29
CA LYS A 174 16.52 -13.86 -7.91
C LYS A 174 17.63 -13.19 -8.71
#